data_AF-A0A3S0K2E1-F1
#
_entry.id   AF-A0A3S0K2E1-F1
#
_cell.length_a   1.000
_cell.length_b   1.000
_cell.length_c   1.000
_cell.angle_alpha   90.00
_cell.angle_beta   90.00
_cell.angle_gamma   90.00
#
_symmetry.space_group_name_H-M   'P 1'
#
loop_
_entity.id
_entity.type
_entity.pdbx_description
1 polymer ?
#
loop_
_entity_poly.entity_id
_entity_poly.type
_entity_poly.pdbx_seq_one_letter_code
_entity_poly.pdbx_strand_id
1 'polypeptide(L)'
;MRRCLPLLLLLTAAAVSLACSCVWFETEEALQDLFDESDVVLMGHAVRSLTPDLDRRPSKKYLGYNVLFRVTRVYKGQLRADSIFVLQQAEGNCARPFKRQDTVLVFGTAVRAVRRAPRSDDSHYDPGVQDSTRIYYSARRSRHHRLLRRLHARHFTLTTSQCVSFNPHNELIAAFIRAKASARP
;
A
#
# COMPACT_ATOMS: atom_id res chain seq x y z
N MET A 1 0.75 24.21 40.59
CA MET A 1 1.19 23.71 39.26
C MET A 1 1.75 22.27 39.25
N ARG A 2 2.01 21.59 40.38
CA ARG A 2 2.60 20.23 40.39
C ARG A 2 1.63 19.06 40.12
N ARG A 3 0.31 19.28 40.08
CA ARG A 3 -0.70 18.21 39.93
C ARG A 3 -1.12 17.92 38.47
N CYS A 4 -0.66 18.69 37.49
CA CYS A 4 -1.00 18.48 36.07
C CYS A 4 0.00 17.60 35.30
N LEU A 5 1.20 17.39 35.85
CA LEU A 5 2.25 16.57 35.25
C LEU A 5 1.83 15.10 35.00
N PRO A 6 1.15 14.40 35.93
CA PRO A 6 0.75 13.01 35.68
C PRO A 6 -0.31 12.88 34.58
N LEU A 7 -1.20 13.87 34.43
CA LEU A 7 -2.21 13.88 33.36
C LEU A 7 -1.58 14.07 31.98
N LEU A 8 -0.55 14.93 31.89
CA LEU A 8 0.20 15.14 30.66
C LEU A 8 0.95 13.88 30.23
N LEU A 9 1.49 13.13 31.18
CA LEU A 9 2.24 11.87 30.96
C LEU A 9 1.31 10.72 30.51
N LEU A 10 0.08 10.67 31.01
CA LEU A 10 -0.94 9.73 30.55
C LEU A 10 -1.44 10.05 29.12
N LEU A 11 -1.57 11.34 28.79
CA LEU A 11 -1.98 11.76 27.44
C LEU A 11 -0.92 11.49 26.38
N THR A 12 0.37 11.61 26.71
CA THR A 12 1.44 11.26 25.76
C THR A 12 1.56 9.75 25.56
N ALA A 13 1.39 8.94 26.60
CA ALA A 13 1.40 7.48 26.49
C ALA A 13 0.25 6.94 25.61
N ALA A 14 -0.95 7.51 25.72
CA ALA A 14 -2.10 7.12 24.89
C ALA A 14 -1.98 7.57 23.42
N ALA A 15 -1.16 8.57 23.12
CA ALA A 15 -0.96 9.03 21.75
C ALA A 15 -0.04 8.09 20.94
N VAL A 16 0.88 7.37 21.60
CA VAL A 16 1.82 6.45 20.91
C VAL A 16 1.11 5.18 20.43
N SER A 17 0.06 4.74 21.13
CA SER A 17 -0.70 3.51 20.79
C SER A 17 -1.67 3.66 19.62
N LEU A 18 -1.87 4.88 19.10
CA LEU A 18 -2.73 5.15 17.93
C LEU A 18 -1.94 5.48 16.65
N ALA A 19 -0.61 5.52 16.75
CA ALA A 19 0.26 5.63 15.58
C ALA A 19 0.46 4.24 14.97
N CYS A 20 0.41 4.16 13.65
CA CYS A 20 0.70 2.91 12.98
C CYS A 20 2.16 2.53 13.17
N SER A 21 2.42 1.41 13.85
CA SER A 21 3.75 0.87 13.97
C SER A 21 3.94 -0.22 12.91
N CYS A 22 4.75 0.08 11.90
CA CYS A 22 5.20 -0.91 10.92
C CYS A 22 6.28 -1.86 11.48
N VAL A 23 6.41 -1.95 12.80
CA VAL A 23 7.50 -2.63 13.52
C VAL A 23 7.50 -4.14 13.28
N TRP A 24 6.40 -4.69 12.75
CA TRP A 24 6.25 -6.13 12.54
C TRP A 24 7.15 -6.72 11.45
N PHE A 25 7.77 -5.91 10.57
CA PHE A 25 8.60 -6.41 9.46
C PHE A 25 10.10 -6.18 9.67
N GLU A 26 10.56 -6.12 10.92
CA GLU A 26 11.97 -5.91 11.28
C GLU A 26 12.80 -7.20 11.38
N THR A 27 12.18 -8.36 11.12
CA THR A 27 12.87 -9.66 11.12
C THR A 27 12.81 -10.32 9.74
N GLU A 28 13.79 -11.18 9.48
CA GLU A 28 13.84 -11.95 8.22
C GLU A 28 12.66 -12.93 8.10
N GLU A 29 12.25 -13.53 9.22
CA GLU A 29 11.07 -14.40 9.31
C GLU A 29 9.79 -13.67 8.94
N ALA A 30 9.53 -12.48 9.51
CA ALA A 30 8.33 -11.72 9.18
C ALA A 30 8.30 -11.23 7.72
N LEU A 31 9.47 -10.91 7.13
CA LEU A 31 9.56 -10.61 5.70
C LEU A 31 9.31 -11.84 4.83
N GLN A 32 9.74 -13.02 5.29
CA GLN A 32 9.47 -14.28 4.63
C GLN A 32 7.98 -14.63 4.67
N ASP A 33 7.32 -14.49 5.82
CA ASP A 33 5.88 -14.67 5.95
C ASP A 33 5.11 -13.72 5.04
N LEU A 34 5.48 -12.43 5.05
CA LEU A 34 4.88 -11.45 4.16
C LEU A 34 5.09 -11.79 2.68
N PHE A 35 6.26 -12.32 2.32
CA PHE A 35 6.53 -12.81 0.97
C PHE A 35 5.62 -13.98 0.61
N ASP A 36 5.41 -14.92 1.51
CA ASP A 36 4.64 -16.14 1.30
C ASP A 36 3.13 -15.86 1.22
N GLU A 37 2.62 -14.90 1.99
CA GLU A 37 1.23 -14.44 1.94
C GLU A 37 0.93 -13.56 0.72
N SER A 38 1.94 -12.88 0.16
CA SER A 38 1.76 -12.00 -0.99
C SER A 38 1.48 -12.78 -2.27
N ASP A 39 0.56 -12.31 -3.11
CA ASP A 39 0.38 -12.86 -4.46
C ASP A 39 1.53 -12.47 -5.38
N VAL A 40 2.02 -11.24 -5.22
CA VAL A 40 3.04 -10.64 -6.07
C VAL A 40 3.99 -9.84 -5.19
N VAL A 41 5.28 -9.99 -5.46
CA VAL A 41 6.35 -9.19 -4.86
C VAL A 41 7.19 -8.64 -5.99
N LEU A 42 7.31 -7.32 -6.05
CA LEU A 42 7.96 -6.64 -7.17
C LEU A 42 8.67 -5.37 -6.72
N MET A 43 9.60 -4.90 -7.54
CA MET A 43 10.30 -3.65 -7.37
C MET A 43 10.03 -2.74 -8.56
N GLY A 44 10.03 -1.45 -8.30
CA GLY A 44 9.83 -0.43 -9.32
C GLY A 44 9.62 0.93 -8.71
N HIS A 45 9.00 1.84 -9.46
CA HIS A 45 8.74 3.20 -9.01
C HIS A 45 7.41 3.74 -9.53
N ALA A 46 6.81 4.68 -8.80
CA ALA A 46 5.62 5.37 -9.24
C ALA A 46 5.94 6.31 -10.42
N VAL A 47 5.15 6.20 -11.48
CA VAL A 47 5.23 7.05 -12.68
C VAL A 47 4.27 8.23 -12.54
N ARG A 48 3.06 7.96 -12.04
CA ARG A 48 1.97 8.93 -11.98
C ARG A 48 1.05 8.68 -10.79
N SER A 49 0.76 9.74 -10.03
CA SER A 49 -0.34 9.75 -9.04
C SER A 49 -1.68 9.83 -9.76
N LEU A 50 -2.63 9.03 -9.28
CA LEU A 50 -4.00 8.96 -9.79
C LEU A 50 -5.00 9.56 -8.80
N THR A 51 -4.52 10.11 -7.69
CA THR A 51 -5.35 10.78 -6.68
C THR A 51 -5.42 12.29 -7.00
N PRO A 52 -6.53 12.79 -7.58
CA PRO A 52 -6.61 14.16 -8.08
C PRO A 52 -6.57 15.25 -6.98
N ASP A 53 -6.85 14.89 -5.73
CA ASP A 53 -7.02 15.88 -4.65
C ASP A 53 -5.72 16.22 -3.89
N LEU A 54 -4.69 15.36 -3.98
CA LEU A 54 -3.36 15.67 -3.40
C LEU A 54 -2.54 16.60 -4.30
N ASP A 55 -2.89 16.68 -5.59
CA ASP A 55 -2.18 17.46 -6.62
C ASP A 55 -2.39 18.99 -6.51
N ARG A 56 -3.29 19.46 -5.62
CA ARG A 56 -3.55 20.89 -5.46
C ARG A 56 -2.48 21.65 -4.67
N ARG A 57 -1.57 20.95 -3.98
CA ARG A 57 -0.43 21.58 -3.29
C ARG A 57 0.85 21.34 -4.10
N PRO A 58 1.59 22.39 -4.52
CA PRO A 58 2.79 22.26 -5.35
C PRO A 58 3.85 21.31 -4.76
N SER A 59 4.00 21.30 -3.43
CA SER A 59 4.94 20.44 -2.70
C SER A 59 4.49 18.97 -2.57
N LYS A 60 3.22 18.66 -2.87
CA LYS A 60 2.65 17.30 -2.79
C LYS A 60 2.30 16.70 -4.16
N LYS A 61 2.61 17.41 -5.25
CA LYS A 61 2.30 17.05 -6.66
C LYS A 61 2.84 15.68 -7.11
N TYR A 62 3.68 15.04 -6.31
CA TYR A 62 4.29 13.75 -6.63
C TYR A 62 4.03 12.67 -5.59
N LEU A 63 3.11 12.92 -4.65
CA LEU A 63 2.67 11.93 -3.65
C LEU A 63 1.33 11.34 -4.06
N GLY A 64 1.25 10.01 -4.11
CA GLY A 64 0.00 9.31 -4.42
C GLY A 64 -0.10 7.99 -3.68
N TYR A 65 -1.31 7.66 -3.23
CA TYR A 65 -1.65 6.33 -2.71
C TYR A 65 -2.10 5.40 -3.84
N ASN A 66 -2.81 5.97 -4.83
CA ASN A 66 -3.18 5.28 -6.05
C ASN A 66 -2.22 5.73 -7.15
N VAL A 67 -1.43 4.80 -7.70
CA VAL A 67 -0.39 5.14 -8.67
C VAL A 67 -0.32 4.18 -9.83
N LEU A 68 0.03 4.70 -11.00
CA LEU A 68 0.63 3.86 -12.04
C LEU A 68 2.08 3.63 -11.66
N PHE A 69 2.45 2.36 -11.58
CA PHE A 69 3.74 1.91 -11.09
C PHE A 69 4.47 1.16 -12.20
N ARG A 70 5.70 1.59 -12.51
CA ARG A 70 6.55 0.91 -13.49
C ARG A 70 7.35 -0.16 -12.78
N VAL A 71 7.23 -1.39 -13.25
CA VAL A 71 7.91 -2.55 -12.67
C VAL A 71 9.30 -2.66 -13.28
N THR A 72 10.31 -2.76 -12.44
CA THR A 72 11.71 -3.00 -12.86
C THR A 72 12.11 -4.45 -12.64
N ARG A 73 11.56 -5.08 -11.59
CA ARG A 73 11.85 -6.49 -11.29
C ARG A 73 10.66 -7.13 -10.58
N VAL A 74 10.41 -8.39 -10.89
CA VAL A 74 9.43 -9.23 -10.17
C VAL A 74 10.22 -10.27 -9.38
N TYR A 75 9.85 -10.51 -8.13
CA TYR A 75 10.43 -11.56 -7.26
C TYR A 75 9.43 -12.71 -7.03
N LYS A 76 8.14 -12.40 -6.94
CA LYS A 76 7.04 -13.37 -6.82
C LYS A 76 5.88 -13.00 -7.73
N GLY A 77 5.19 -14.01 -8.24
CA GLY A 77 4.03 -13.86 -9.12
C GLY A 77 4.40 -13.77 -10.60
N GLN A 78 3.41 -14.00 -11.47
CA GLN A 78 3.58 -13.88 -12.91
C GLN A 78 2.98 -12.55 -13.37
N LEU A 79 3.83 -11.66 -13.86
CA LEU A 79 3.42 -10.37 -14.38
C LEU A 79 3.96 -10.19 -15.80
N ARG A 80 3.06 -9.94 -16.76
CA ARG A 80 3.41 -9.73 -18.18
C ARG A 80 3.49 -8.26 -18.58
N ALA A 81 3.23 -7.34 -17.65
CA ALA A 81 3.12 -5.92 -17.93
C ALA A 81 4.25 -5.13 -17.27
N ASP A 82 4.83 -4.19 -18.02
CA ASP A 82 5.87 -3.27 -17.51
C ASP A 82 5.31 -2.22 -16.55
N SER A 83 3.98 -2.08 -16.52
CA SER A 83 3.29 -1.18 -15.62
C SER A 83 2.05 -1.81 -15.02
N ILE A 84 1.80 -1.47 -13.76
CA ILE A 84 0.66 -1.94 -12.98
C ILE A 84 -0.05 -0.77 -12.34
N PHE A 85 -1.28 -1.03 -11.90
CA PHE A 85 -2.02 -0.11 -11.06
C PHE A 85 -1.88 -0.54 -9.60
N VAL A 86 -1.22 0.28 -8.78
CA VAL A 86 -1.18 0.08 -7.33
C VAL A 86 -2.31 0.89 -6.70
N LEU A 87 -3.17 0.19 -5.98
CA LEU A 87 -4.37 0.70 -5.35
C LEU A 87 -4.23 0.60 -3.83
N GLN A 88 -3.95 1.73 -3.18
CA GLN A 88 -3.81 1.81 -1.73
C GLN A 88 -4.89 2.72 -1.16
N GLN A 89 -5.55 2.27 -0.11
CA GLN A 89 -6.47 3.13 0.61
C GLN A 89 -5.69 4.22 1.33
N ALA A 90 -6.14 5.47 1.17
CA ALA A 90 -5.50 6.63 1.79
C ALA A 90 -5.94 6.85 3.26
N GLU A 91 -6.90 6.06 3.74
CA GLU A 91 -7.46 6.18 5.08
C GLU A 91 -6.58 5.42 6.08
N GLY A 92 -6.13 6.13 7.12
CA GLY A 92 -5.23 5.62 8.15
C GLY A 92 -3.80 6.15 8.07
N ASN A 93 -3.09 6.14 9.21
CA ASN A 93 -1.73 6.68 9.37
C ASN A 93 -0.64 5.80 8.75
N CYS A 94 -1.01 4.73 8.05
CA CYS A 94 -0.13 3.62 7.72
C CYS A 94 0.05 3.39 6.22
N ALA A 95 -0.72 4.11 5.41
CA ALA A 95 -0.52 4.12 3.99
C ALA A 95 0.76 4.91 3.69
N ARG A 96 1.73 4.27 3.03
CA ARG A 96 2.95 4.94 2.58
C ARG A 96 2.68 5.58 1.22
N PRO A 97 2.62 6.92 1.11
CA PRO A 97 2.45 7.54 -0.18
C PRO A 97 3.66 7.24 -1.07
N PHE A 98 3.41 6.86 -2.32
CA PHE A 98 4.45 6.68 -3.30
C PHE A 98 4.92 8.05 -3.80
N LYS A 99 6.23 8.25 -3.79
CA LYS A 99 6.89 9.38 -4.45
C LYS A 99 7.28 8.98 -5.86
N ARG A 100 7.22 9.93 -6.78
CA ARG A 100 7.74 9.72 -8.14
C ARG A 100 9.25 9.42 -8.07
N GLN A 101 9.72 8.48 -8.89
CA GLN A 101 11.13 8.04 -8.98
C GLN A 101 11.71 7.28 -7.76
N ASP A 102 11.03 7.27 -6.61
CA ASP A 102 11.44 6.41 -5.50
C ASP A 102 11.31 4.94 -5.91
N THR A 103 12.44 4.24 -5.91
CA THR A 103 12.44 2.79 -6.10
C THR A 103 12.02 2.13 -4.80
N VAL A 104 11.00 1.29 -4.86
CA VAL A 104 10.44 0.59 -3.69
C VAL A 104 10.21 -0.87 -4.01
N LEU A 105 10.42 -1.72 -2.99
CA LEU A 105 9.98 -3.11 -2.98
C LEU A 105 8.54 -3.13 -2.46
N VAL A 106 7.62 -3.71 -3.24
CA VAL A 106 6.20 -3.77 -2.95
C VAL A 106 5.78 -5.22 -2.82
N PHE A 107 5.15 -5.52 -1.69
CA PHE A 107 4.44 -6.76 -1.42
C PHE A 107 2.95 -6.48 -1.57
N GLY A 108 2.23 -7.31 -2.30
CA GLY A 108 0.80 -7.07 -2.43
C GLY A 108 -0.03 -8.22 -2.94
N THR A 109 -1.33 -7.98 -2.84
CA THR A 109 -2.39 -8.91 -3.19
C THR A 109 -2.98 -8.50 -4.52
N ALA A 110 -3.20 -9.47 -5.40
CA ALA A 110 -3.81 -9.22 -6.70
C ALA A 110 -5.30 -8.88 -6.52
N VAL A 111 -5.74 -7.78 -7.12
CA VAL A 111 -7.16 -7.42 -7.12
C VAL A 111 -7.84 -8.15 -8.28
N ARG A 112 -8.89 -8.92 -7.99
CA ARG A 112 -9.67 -9.65 -9.01
C ARG A 112 -10.79 -8.81 -9.60
N ALA A 113 -11.39 -7.93 -8.81
CA ALA A 113 -12.46 -7.06 -9.26
C ALA A 113 -12.50 -5.77 -8.45
N VAL A 114 -12.94 -4.68 -9.10
CA VAL A 114 -13.26 -3.41 -8.44
C VAL A 114 -14.79 -3.24 -8.44
N ARG A 115 -15.40 -3.25 -7.25
CA ARG A 115 -16.85 -3.11 -7.06
C ARG A 115 -17.18 -1.84 -6.27
N ARG A 116 -18.47 -1.47 -6.28
CA ARG A 116 -18.97 -0.42 -5.40
C ARG A 116 -19.32 -1.03 -4.06
N ALA A 117 -19.05 -0.31 -2.98
CA ALA A 117 -19.51 -0.67 -1.66
C ALA A 117 -21.05 -0.92 -1.66
N PRO A 118 -21.52 -2.05 -1.09
CA PRO A 118 -22.94 -2.41 -1.02
C PRO A 118 -23.77 -1.37 -0.24
N ARG A 119 -25.11 -1.43 -0.36
CA ARG A 119 -26.04 -0.60 0.46
C ARG A 119 -26.02 -1.19 1.85
N SER A 120 -25.09 -0.69 2.65
CA SER A 120 -24.99 -0.92 4.07
C SER A 120 -25.69 0.25 4.76
N ASP A 121 -26.71 -0.04 5.59
CA ASP A 121 -27.21 0.91 6.59
C ASP A 121 -26.21 1.05 7.76
N ASP A 122 -25.27 0.09 7.86
CA ASP A 122 -24.11 0.18 8.73
C ASP A 122 -23.13 1.23 8.21
N SER A 123 -22.90 2.25 9.04
CA SER A 123 -21.91 3.32 8.86
C SER A 123 -20.46 2.82 8.89
N HIS A 124 -20.24 1.52 9.11
CA HIS A 124 -18.93 0.89 9.30
C HIS A 124 -18.41 0.14 8.07
N TYR A 125 -19.03 0.28 6.89
CA TYR A 125 -18.45 -0.30 5.68
C TYR A 125 -17.17 0.43 5.27
N ASP A 126 -16.03 -0.15 5.63
CA ASP A 126 -14.71 0.36 5.26
C ASP A 126 -14.43 -0.01 3.79
N PRO A 127 -14.30 0.97 2.86
CA PRO A 127 -13.77 0.68 1.54
C PRO A 127 -12.38 0.05 1.66
N GLY A 128 -11.89 -0.66 0.64
CA GLY A 128 -10.55 -1.27 0.70
C GLY A 128 -10.44 -2.62 1.42
N VAL A 129 -11.54 -3.19 1.92
CA VAL A 129 -11.55 -4.52 2.55
C VAL A 129 -11.18 -5.64 1.58
N GLN A 130 -10.05 -6.28 1.89
CA GLN A 130 -9.59 -7.58 1.43
C GLN A 130 -10.37 -8.69 2.13
N ASP A 131 -11.32 -9.28 1.43
CA ASP A 131 -11.79 -10.63 1.74
C ASP A 131 -10.95 -11.63 0.91
N SER A 132 -11.00 -12.92 1.27
CA SER A 132 -10.58 -14.08 0.47
C SER A 132 -10.98 -13.98 -1.01
N THR A 133 -12.04 -13.24 -1.31
CA THR A 133 -12.56 -12.97 -2.65
C THR A 133 -11.72 -12.01 -3.49
N ARG A 134 -10.78 -11.26 -2.89
CA ARG A 134 -9.87 -10.31 -3.58
C ARG A 134 -10.60 -9.22 -4.38
N ILE A 135 -11.74 -8.78 -3.87
CA ILE A 135 -12.55 -7.71 -4.45
C ILE A 135 -12.23 -6.40 -3.74
N TYR A 136 -11.82 -5.38 -4.48
CA TYR A 136 -11.66 -4.03 -3.94
C TYR A 136 -12.98 -3.27 -4.03
N TYR A 137 -13.48 -2.79 -2.90
CA TYR A 137 -14.68 -1.97 -2.85
C TYR A 137 -14.34 -0.49 -2.74
N SER A 138 -14.83 0.30 -3.70
CA SER A 138 -14.69 1.76 -3.69
C SER A 138 -15.96 2.44 -3.20
N ALA A 139 -15.84 3.66 -2.70
CA ALA A 139 -16.95 4.54 -2.34
C ALA A 139 -18.02 4.67 -3.46
N ARG A 140 -19.29 4.79 -3.06
CA ARG A 140 -20.47 4.55 -3.91
C ARG A 140 -20.73 5.51 -5.08
N ARG A 141 -20.38 6.78 -4.95
CA ARG A 141 -20.86 7.85 -5.85
C ARG A 141 -19.75 8.79 -6.34
N SER A 142 -18.59 8.25 -6.67
CA SER A 142 -17.45 9.07 -7.10
C SER A 142 -17.07 8.82 -8.55
N ARG A 143 -16.66 9.89 -9.25
CA ARG A 143 -15.90 9.79 -10.51
C ARG A 143 -14.69 8.84 -10.36
N HIS A 144 -14.16 8.74 -9.14
CA HIS A 144 -13.11 7.84 -8.72
C HIS A 144 -13.44 6.35 -9.01
N HIS A 145 -14.63 5.83 -8.68
CA HIS A 145 -14.97 4.43 -9.00
C HIS A 145 -14.86 4.11 -10.50
N ARG A 146 -15.35 5.01 -11.36
CA ARG A 146 -15.23 4.83 -12.82
C ARG A 146 -13.78 4.84 -13.29
N LEU A 147 -12.95 5.71 -12.70
CA LEU A 147 -11.52 5.75 -12.97
C LEU A 147 -10.85 4.43 -12.54
N LEU A 148 -11.09 3.96 -11.32
CA LEU A 148 -10.54 2.72 -10.79
C LEU A 148 -10.90 1.52 -11.68
N ARG A 149 -12.17 1.39 -12.08
CA ARG A 149 -12.59 0.31 -12.99
C ARG A 149 -11.91 0.38 -14.36
N ARG A 150 -11.74 1.59 -14.93
CA ARG A 150 -11.06 1.77 -16.21
C ARG A 150 -9.58 1.40 -16.14
N LEU A 151 -8.90 1.77 -15.05
CA LEU A 151 -7.50 1.41 -14.82
C LEU A 151 -7.35 -0.08 -14.59
N HIS A 152 -8.21 -0.66 -13.76
CA HIS A 152 -8.22 -2.10 -13.48
C HIS A 152 -8.45 -2.95 -14.73
N ALA A 153 -9.28 -2.49 -15.67
CA ALA A 153 -9.49 -3.17 -16.94
C ALA A 153 -8.28 -3.10 -17.91
N ARG A 154 -7.35 -2.17 -17.69
CA ARG A 154 -6.20 -1.93 -18.58
C ARG A 154 -4.87 -2.39 -18.01
N HIS A 155 -4.79 -2.50 -16.68
CA HIS A 155 -3.56 -2.78 -15.96
C HIS A 155 -3.80 -3.91 -14.96
N PHE A 156 -2.80 -4.76 -14.79
CA PHE A 156 -2.75 -5.62 -13.62
C PHE A 156 -2.86 -4.74 -12.37
N THR A 157 -3.76 -5.09 -11.46
CA THR A 157 -4.03 -4.26 -10.28
C THR A 157 -3.61 -4.99 -9.03
N LEU A 158 -2.81 -4.31 -8.24
CA LEU A 158 -2.32 -4.78 -6.98
C LEU A 158 -2.83 -3.84 -5.89
N THR A 159 -3.27 -4.41 -4.78
CA THR A 159 -3.52 -3.66 -3.56
C THR A 159 -2.44 -4.00 -2.55
N THR A 160 -1.99 -2.98 -1.84
CA THR A 160 -1.03 -3.10 -0.76
C THR A 160 -1.77 -2.81 0.54
N SER A 161 -1.56 -3.64 1.55
CA SER A 161 -1.94 -3.29 2.91
C SER A 161 -1.03 -2.18 3.45
N GLN A 162 -1.22 -1.84 4.71
CA GLN A 162 -0.41 -0.88 5.43
C GLN A 162 1.03 -1.41 5.59
N CYS A 163 2.05 -0.54 5.52
CA CYS A 163 3.45 -0.90 5.83
C CYS A 163 4.17 -1.93 4.92
N VAL A 164 3.59 -2.38 3.81
CA VAL A 164 4.18 -3.44 2.95
C VAL A 164 4.98 -2.91 1.75
N SER A 165 5.54 -1.71 1.87
CA SER A 165 6.36 -1.08 0.83
C SER A 165 7.66 -0.51 1.42
N PHE A 166 8.79 -1.03 0.95
CA PHE A 166 10.09 -0.87 1.61
C PHE A 166 11.11 -0.16 0.72
N ASN A 167 12.05 0.53 1.36
CA ASN A 167 13.23 1.06 0.68
C ASN A 167 14.21 -0.09 0.43
N PRO A 168 14.60 -0.37 -0.83
CA PRO A 168 15.51 -1.46 -1.14
C PRO A 168 16.92 -1.30 -0.57
N HIS A 169 17.28 -0.11 -0.08
CA HIS A 169 18.59 0.16 0.54
C HIS A 169 18.65 -0.13 2.04
N ASN A 170 17.52 -0.49 2.68
CA ASN A 170 17.55 -1.00 4.04
C ASN A 170 18.32 -2.33 4.07
N GLU A 171 19.20 -2.53 5.05
CA GLU A 171 20.13 -3.67 5.08
C GLU A 171 19.41 -5.02 5.07
N LEU A 172 18.39 -5.19 5.91
CA LEU A 172 17.56 -6.38 5.98
C LEU A 172 16.84 -6.64 4.64
N ILE A 173 16.21 -5.60 4.07
CA ILE A 173 15.52 -5.69 2.78
C ILE A 173 16.49 -6.01 1.65
N ALA A 174 17.70 -5.45 1.67
CA ALA A 174 18.73 -5.71 0.68
C ALA A 174 19.24 -7.16 0.77
N ALA A 175 19.43 -7.68 1.99
CA ALA A 175 19.77 -9.09 2.22
C ALA A 175 18.68 -10.02 1.69
N PHE A 176 17.42 -9.73 2.02
CA PHE A 176 16.26 -10.46 1.51
C PHE A 176 16.20 -10.46 -0.03
N ILE A 177 16.37 -9.30 -0.66
CA ILE A 177 16.39 -9.17 -2.13
C ILE A 177 17.51 -10.03 -2.74
N ARG A 178 18.73 -10.02 -2.17
CA ARG A 178 19.85 -10.83 -2.64
C ARG A 178 19.52 -12.32 -2.57
N ALA A 179 18.98 -12.78 -1.44
CA ALA A 179 18.54 -14.17 -1.28
C ALA A 179 17.51 -14.59 -2.33
N LYS A 180 16.48 -13.76 -2.59
CA LYS A 180 15.44 -14.06 -3.60
C LYS A 180 15.93 -13.92 -5.04
N ALA A 181 16.94 -13.08 -5.28
CA ALA A 181 17.54 -12.95 -6.60
C ALA A 181 18.35 -14.20 -7.00
N SER A 182 19.04 -14.82 -6.04
CA SER A 182 19.87 -16.02 -6.27
C SER A 182 19.06 -17.31 -6.39
N ALA A 183 17.84 -17.34 -5.85
CA ALA A 183 16.98 -18.53 -5.84
C ALA A 183 16.16 -18.72 -7.13
N ARG A 184 16.35 -17.87 -8.16
CA ARG A 184 15.65 -18.03 -9.43
C ARG A 184 16.36 -19.06 -10.32
N PRO A 185 15.71 -20.16 -10.71
CA PRO A 185 16.23 -21.07 -11.72
C PRO A 185 16.28 -20.41 -13.11
#